data_AF-A0ABD3RS15-F1
#
_entry.id   AF-A0ABD3RS15-F1
#
_cell.length_a   1.000
_cell.length_b   1.000
_cell.length_c   1.000
_cell.angle_alpha   90.00
_cell.angle_beta   90.00
_cell.angle_gamma   90.00
#
_symmetry.space_group_name_H-M   'P 1'
#
loop_
_entity.id
_entity.type
_entity.pdbx_description
1 polymer ?
#
loop_
_entity_poly.entity_id
_entity_poly.type
_entity_poly.pdbx_seq_one_letter_code
_entity_poly.pdbx_strand_id
1 'polypeptide(L)'
;MKPVVSDFDCFLLGSRGVKYKNPIPNDQIELLRWSVANIGEVLDVRAASNSKKESWIDALFKVLKSAALKGYYPKTPKCGNGDPKSYEIIEVAVSRLHETGCVRHGAECFNCFFPQVYWFLFVVFNLEVKIDDEFLVISDGKKVNVQELQDILVTKIEEGFTFPINPKGFATINSIFILTRIVICFFIIDIVLFITIFSLKRVLCDPGWRNVYNALLASKKGNVQDSINCWLQPGTRLREDIDAMSARHPLGFEATNETTVGKESMAEILDDFERYLKIQRAWMKLRLCYFGFDS
;
A
#
# COMPACT_ATOMS: atom_id res chain seq x y z
N MET A 1 5.13 31.28 7.49
CA MET A 1 4.82 29.88 7.13
C MET A 1 4.42 29.87 5.67
N LYS A 2 5.01 29.03 4.81
CA LYS A 2 4.55 28.88 3.42
C LYS A 2 3.36 27.90 3.41
N PRO A 3 2.26 28.17 2.67
CA PRO A 3 1.17 27.22 2.54
C PRO A 3 1.68 25.93 1.92
N VAL A 4 1.29 24.79 2.49
CA VAL A 4 1.64 23.45 1.99
C VAL A 4 0.45 22.92 1.20
N VAL A 5 0.73 22.30 0.06
CA VAL A 5 -0.26 21.60 -0.77
C VAL A 5 0.05 20.11 -0.80
N SER A 6 -0.97 19.29 -1.04
CA SER A 6 -0.82 17.84 -1.23
C SER A 6 0.11 17.53 -2.39
N ASP A 7 0.87 16.45 -2.26
CA ASP A 7 1.62 15.81 -3.35
C ASP A 7 0.74 14.82 -4.14
N PHE A 8 1.37 14.22 -5.15
CA PHE A 8 0.87 13.09 -5.90
C PHE A 8 1.39 11.78 -5.32
N ASP A 9 0.45 10.98 -4.86
CA ASP A 9 0.69 9.63 -4.42
C ASP A 9 0.61 8.69 -5.62
N CYS A 10 1.75 8.07 -5.97
CA CYS A 10 1.76 7.03 -6.99
C CYS A 10 1.14 5.76 -6.40
N PHE A 11 0.01 5.29 -6.92
CA PHE A 11 -0.61 4.07 -6.40
C PHE A 11 0.16 2.81 -6.81
N LEU A 12 0.28 2.59 -8.11
CA LEU A 12 0.85 1.37 -8.67
C LEU A 12 1.73 1.68 -9.88
N LEU A 13 2.91 1.07 -9.91
CA LEU A 13 3.83 1.15 -11.03
C LEU A 13 3.84 -0.19 -11.78
N GLY A 14 3.33 -0.20 -13.00
CA GLY A 14 3.40 -1.33 -13.91
C GLY A 14 4.66 -1.26 -14.76
N SER A 15 5.41 -2.36 -14.87
CA SER A 15 6.63 -2.38 -15.69
C SER A 15 6.67 -3.60 -16.60
N ARG A 16 7.24 -3.48 -17.80
CA ARG A 16 7.37 -4.57 -18.78
C ARG A 16 8.81 -4.69 -19.24
N GLY A 17 9.30 -5.93 -19.35
CA GLY A 17 10.66 -6.18 -19.83
C GLY A 17 11.78 -5.77 -18.86
N VAL A 18 11.45 -5.44 -17.61
CA VAL A 18 12.44 -5.12 -16.58
C VAL A 18 13.18 -6.39 -16.17
N LYS A 19 14.51 -6.29 -16.10
CA LYS A 19 15.39 -7.31 -15.52
C LYS A 19 16.05 -6.74 -14.28
N TYR A 20 15.94 -7.47 -13.19
CA TYR A 20 16.51 -7.06 -11.91
C TYR A 20 17.93 -7.59 -11.78
N LYS A 21 18.90 -6.69 -11.67
CA LYS A 21 20.29 -7.07 -11.36
C LYS A 21 20.46 -7.43 -9.89
N ASN A 22 19.70 -6.75 -9.03
CA ASN A 22 19.75 -6.90 -7.58
C ASN A 22 18.35 -7.22 -7.06
N PRO A 23 18.23 -8.04 -6.00
CA PRO A 23 16.98 -8.19 -5.27
C PRO A 23 16.58 -6.90 -4.55
N ILE A 24 15.36 -6.84 -4.01
CA ILE A 24 15.00 -5.79 -3.06
C ILE A 24 15.88 -5.91 -1.79
N PRO A 25 16.19 -4.79 -1.10
CA PRO A 25 16.94 -4.79 0.14
C PRO A 25 16.33 -5.70 1.23
N ASN A 26 17.18 -6.36 2.04
CA ASN A 26 16.75 -7.31 3.06
C ASN A 26 15.81 -6.72 4.11
N ASP A 27 16.00 -5.45 4.48
CA ASP A 27 15.11 -4.72 5.40
C ASP A 27 13.71 -4.54 4.81
N GLN A 28 13.58 -4.38 3.49
CA GLN A 28 12.28 -4.39 2.82
C GLN A 28 11.65 -5.79 2.78
N ILE A 29 12.45 -6.86 2.66
CA ILE A 29 11.95 -8.24 2.76
C ILE A 29 11.41 -8.50 4.17
N GLU A 30 12.16 -8.12 5.20
CA GLU A 30 11.74 -8.23 6.60
C GLU A 30 10.46 -7.44 6.85
N LEU A 31 10.37 -6.23 6.29
CA LEU A 31 9.14 -5.44 6.34
C LEU A 31 7.97 -6.14 5.64
N LEU A 32 8.16 -6.73 4.46
CA LEU A 32 7.12 -7.49 3.77
C LEU A 32 6.66 -8.69 4.57
N ARG A 33 7.60 -9.47 5.15
CA ARG A 33 7.28 -10.63 5.99
C ARG A 33 6.51 -10.23 7.23
N TRP A 34 7.00 -9.20 7.92
CA TRP A 34 6.29 -8.61 9.05
C TRP A 34 4.89 -8.17 8.61
N SER A 35 4.77 -7.50 7.47
CA SER A 35 3.48 -7.03 6.96
C SER A 35 2.47 -8.16 6.77
N VAL A 36 2.84 -9.22 6.05
CA VAL A 36 2.00 -10.43 5.84
C VAL A 36 1.56 -11.03 7.18
N ALA A 37 2.48 -11.19 8.13
CA ALA A 37 2.16 -11.72 9.45
C ALA A 37 1.15 -10.83 10.21
N ASN A 38 1.33 -9.51 10.16
CA ASN A 38 0.45 -8.55 10.84
C ASN A 38 -0.94 -8.51 10.19
N ILE A 39 -1.04 -8.64 8.86
CA ILE A 39 -2.33 -8.75 8.18
C ILE A 39 -3.08 -10.00 8.65
N GLY A 40 -2.37 -11.13 8.76
CA GLY A 40 -2.91 -12.35 9.35
C GLY A 40 -3.43 -12.11 10.77
N GLU A 41 -2.65 -11.45 11.64
CA GLU A 41 -3.07 -11.13 13.01
C GLU A 41 -4.32 -10.24 13.02
N VAL A 42 -4.39 -9.22 12.15
CA VAL A 42 -5.57 -8.37 12.06
C VAL A 42 -6.81 -9.16 11.58
N LEU A 43 -6.64 -10.04 10.60
CA LEU A 43 -7.71 -10.92 10.12
C LEU A 43 -8.17 -11.88 11.23
N ASP A 44 -7.24 -12.47 11.97
CA ASP A 44 -7.51 -13.37 13.10
C ASP A 44 -8.26 -12.64 14.23
N VAL A 45 -7.84 -11.42 14.60
CA VAL A 45 -8.52 -10.57 15.60
C VAL A 45 -9.96 -10.27 15.18
N ARG A 46 -10.17 -9.91 13.91
CA ARG A 46 -11.50 -9.62 13.37
C ARG A 46 -12.39 -10.86 13.32
N ALA A 47 -11.83 -12.01 12.95
CA ALA A 47 -12.57 -13.27 12.94
C ALA A 47 -12.99 -13.70 14.36
N ALA A 48 -12.13 -13.48 15.36
CA ALA A 48 -12.38 -13.87 16.74
C ALA A 48 -13.35 -12.94 17.49
N SER A 49 -13.45 -11.66 17.10
CA SER A 49 -14.15 -10.66 17.91
C SER A 49 -15.67 -10.84 17.95
N ASN A 50 -16.28 -11.73 17.14
CA ASN A 50 -17.73 -12.04 17.06
C ASN A 50 -18.68 -10.81 16.95
N SER A 51 -18.12 -9.60 16.98
CA SER A 51 -18.82 -8.34 16.98
C SER A 51 -18.42 -7.67 15.67
N LYS A 52 -19.41 -7.40 14.82
CA LYS A 52 -19.24 -6.65 13.57
C LYS A 52 -18.71 -5.22 13.77
N LYS A 53 -18.40 -4.83 15.01
CA LYS A 53 -18.07 -3.47 15.44
C LYS A 53 -16.60 -3.09 15.29
N GLU A 54 -15.67 -4.05 15.30
CA GLU A 54 -14.25 -3.70 15.18
C GLU A 54 -13.87 -3.45 13.72
N SER A 55 -13.50 -2.20 13.41
CA SER A 55 -13.05 -1.83 12.08
C SER A 55 -11.66 -2.41 11.81
N TRP A 56 -11.30 -2.54 10.54
CA TRP A 56 -9.92 -2.90 10.17
C TRP A 56 -8.90 -1.95 10.78
N ILE A 57 -9.21 -0.65 10.79
CA ILE A 57 -8.33 0.38 11.29
C ILE A 57 -8.06 0.17 12.77
N ASP A 58 -9.09 -0.11 13.57
CA ASP A 58 -8.93 -0.38 15.00
C ASP A 58 -8.01 -1.58 15.25
N ALA A 59 -8.25 -2.68 14.54
CA ALA A 59 -7.46 -3.89 14.68
C ALA A 59 -6.02 -3.70 14.17
N LEU A 60 -5.83 -2.98 13.07
CA LEU A 60 -4.50 -2.60 12.58
C LEU A 60 -3.77 -1.72 13.60
N PHE A 61 -4.42 -0.74 14.21
CA PHE A 61 -3.81 0.10 15.24
C PHE A 61 -3.43 -0.68 16.49
N LYS A 62 -4.22 -1.68 16.91
CA LYS A 62 -3.83 -2.57 18.01
C LYS A 62 -2.54 -3.31 17.69
N VAL A 63 -2.45 -3.87 16.50
CA VAL A 63 -1.28 -4.57 16.00
C VAL A 63 -0.06 -3.63 15.89
N LEU A 64 -0.24 -2.42 15.37
CA LEU A 64 0.82 -1.40 15.29
C LEU A 64 1.29 -0.91 16.66
N LYS A 65 0.38 -0.68 17.62
CA LYS A 65 0.72 -0.33 19.01
C LYS A 65 1.52 -1.45 19.67
N SER A 66 1.11 -2.70 19.48
CA SER A 66 1.82 -3.89 19.96
C SER A 66 3.23 -4.00 19.36
N ALA A 67 3.38 -3.77 18.05
CA ALA A 67 4.68 -3.77 17.39
C ALA A 67 5.60 -2.64 17.91
N ALA A 68 5.06 -1.43 18.09
CA ALA A 68 5.79 -0.29 18.63
C ALA A 68 6.25 -0.54 20.08
N LEU A 69 5.43 -1.18 20.92
CA LEU A 69 5.81 -1.60 22.27
C LEU A 69 6.97 -2.59 22.30
N LYS A 70 7.03 -3.46 21.28
CA LYS A 70 8.13 -4.41 21.08
C LYS A 70 9.36 -3.77 20.44
N GLY A 71 9.36 -2.45 20.24
CA GLY A 71 10.48 -1.71 19.67
C GLY A 71 10.61 -1.84 18.15
N TYR A 72 9.60 -2.38 17.46
CA TYR A 72 9.66 -2.53 16.01
C TYR A 72 9.25 -1.23 15.30
N TYR A 73 10.21 -0.65 14.56
CA TYR A 73 9.98 0.50 13.69
C TYR A 73 10.90 0.36 12.46
N PRO A 74 10.38 -0.03 11.29
CA PRO A 74 11.19 -0.23 10.10
C PRO A 74 11.80 1.09 9.65
N LYS A 75 13.00 1.01 9.09
CA LYS A 75 13.62 2.15 8.44
C LYS A 75 12.92 2.39 7.10
N THR A 76 12.57 3.64 6.84
CA THR A 76 12.01 4.04 5.54
C THR A 76 13.11 4.72 4.72
N PRO A 77 13.37 4.29 3.48
CA PRO A 77 14.30 4.98 2.59
C PRO A 77 13.83 6.40 2.25
N LYS A 78 14.74 7.23 1.75
CA LYS A 78 14.48 8.65 1.44
C LYS A 78 13.25 8.86 0.55
N CYS A 79 13.12 8.05 -0.50
CA CYS A 79 12.02 8.10 -1.45
C CYS A 79 10.98 7.01 -1.19
N GLY A 80 10.87 6.49 0.04
CA GLY A 80 10.00 5.37 0.36
C GLY A 80 10.55 4.00 -0.06
N ASN A 81 9.78 2.95 0.20
CA ASN A 81 10.14 1.59 -0.19
C ASN A 81 9.90 1.37 -1.70
N GLY A 82 10.53 0.35 -2.26
CA GLY A 82 10.47 0.08 -3.69
C GLY A 82 11.45 -1.00 -4.11
N ASP A 83 11.10 -1.73 -5.16
CA ASP A 83 12.09 -2.49 -5.91
C ASP A 83 13.11 -1.57 -6.59
N PRO A 84 14.29 -2.08 -7.01
CA PRO A 84 15.34 -1.23 -7.57
C PRO A 84 14.89 -0.34 -8.75
N LYS A 85 14.00 -0.83 -9.61
CA LYS A 85 13.55 -0.09 -10.79
C LYS A 85 12.49 0.96 -10.41
N SER A 86 11.51 0.57 -9.61
CA SER A 86 10.49 1.48 -9.08
C SER A 86 11.13 2.60 -8.26
N TYR A 87 12.11 2.28 -7.43
CA TYR A 87 12.85 3.26 -6.62
C TYR A 87 13.64 4.25 -7.50
N GLU A 88 14.35 3.77 -8.52
CA GLU A 88 15.08 4.62 -9.48
C GLU A 88 14.14 5.60 -10.19
N ILE A 89 12.98 5.12 -10.66
CA ILE A 89 11.97 5.94 -11.32
C ILE A 89 11.46 7.05 -10.38
N ILE A 90 11.12 6.68 -9.14
CA ILE A 90 10.63 7.63 -8.14
C ILE A 90 11.72 8.62 -7.75
N GLU A 91 12.96 8.18 -7.55
CA GLU A 91 14.07 9.06 -7.20
C GLU A 91 14.29 10.14 -8.27
N VAL A 92 14.21 9.75 -9.56
CA VAL A 92 14.25 10.71 -10.67
C VAL A 92 13.04 11.66 -10.63
N ALA A 93 11.84 11.17 -10.36
CA ALA A 93 10.63 12.00 -10.26
C ALA A 93 10.72 13.02 -9.11
N VAL A 94 11.09 12.57 -7.91
CA VAL A 94 11.31 13.40 -6.72
C VAL A 94 12.40 14.45 -7.01
N SER A 95 13.52 14.04 -7.62
CA SER A 95 14.60 14.97 -7.95
C SER A 95 14.17 16.03 -8.97
N ARG A 96 13.39 15.66 -9.99
CA ARG A 96 12.92 16.59 -11.03
C ARG A 96 11.83 17.54 -10.52
N LEU A 97 10.99 17.07 -9.60
CA LEU A 97 9.83 17.80 -9.08
C LEU A 97 10.08 18.38 -7.68
N HIS A 98 11.34 18.46 -7.25
CA HIS A 98 11.68 18.90 -5.89
C HIS A 98 11.27 20.36 -5.61
N GLU A 99 11.30 21.24 -6.63
CA GLU A 99 10.92 22.65 -6.49
C GLU A 99 9.42 22.80 -6.20
N THR A 100 8.58 21.95 -6.79
CA THR A 100 7.13 21.98 -6.58
C THR A 100 6.69 21.11 -5.41
N GLY A 101 7.49 20.10 -5.04
CA GLY A 101 7.11 19.11 -4.04
C GLY A 101 5.93 18.25 -4.46
N CYS A 102 5.69 18.14 -5.78
CA CYS A 102 4.55 17.40 -6.34
C CYS A 102 4.70 15.88 -6.22
N VAL A 103 5.92 15.35 -6.11
CA VAL A 103 6.17 13.93 -5.80
C VAL A 103 7.21 13.90 -4.70
N ARG A 104 6.88 13.26 -3.58
CA ARG A 104 7.77 13.26 -2.40
C ARG A 104 8.12 11.87 -1.89
N HIS A 105 7.41 10.84 -2.34
CA HIS A 105 7.68 9.46 -1.95
C HIS A 105 7.34 8.46 -3.05
N GLY A 106 7.70 7.21 -2.78
CA GLY A 106 7.50 6.06 -3.64
C GLY A 106 6.06 5.61 -3.73
N ALA A 107 5.86 4.59 -4.56
CA ALA A 107 4.53 4.09 -4.83
C ALA A 107 3.92 3.42 -3.60
N GLU A 108 2.62 3.63 -3.40
CA GLU A 108 1.83 3.05 -2.31
C GLU A 108 1.81 1.52 -2.37
N CYS A 109 2.05 0.92 -3.54
CA CYS A 109 2.25 -0.52 -3.66
C CYS A 109 3.48 -1.06 -2.90
N PHE A 110 4.34 -0.20 -2.35
CA PHE A 110 5.44 -0.56 -1.46
C PHE A 110 5.30 -0.02 -0.04
N ASN A 111 4.22 0.71 0.26
CA ASN A 111 3.96 1.22 1.60
C ASN A 111 3.41 0.10 2.50
N CYS A 112 4.32 -0.75 2.97
CA CYS A 112 4.01 -1.95 3.73
C CYS A 112 3.94 -1.69 5.24
N PHE A 113 4.44 -0.55 5.74
CA PHE A 113 4.41 -0.27 7.19
C PHE A 113 3.08 0.35 7.62
N PHE A 114 2.71 1.47 6.99
CA PHE A 114 1.49 2.24 7.24
C PHE A 114 0.69 2.38 5.94
N PRO A 115 -0.14 1.40 5.56
CA PRO A 115 -0.98 1.55 4.39
C PRO A 115 -1.85 2.79 4.58
N GLN A 116 -1.72 3.75 3.68
CA GLN A 116 -2.46 4.99 3.73
C GLN A 116 -3.94 4.73 3.38
N VAL A 117 -4.74 4.32 4.36
CA VAL A 117 -6.19 4.15 4.18
C VAL A 117 -6.84 5.55 4.23
N TYR A 118 -6.57 6.38 3.22
CA TYR A 118 -7.12 7.73 3.18
C TYR A 118 -8.45 7.81 2.44
N TRP A 119 -9.26 8.72 2.97
CA TRP A 119 -10.51 9.26 2.48
C TRP A 119 -10.29 10.47 1.58
N PHE A 120 -10.33 10.37 0.25
CA PHE A 120 -10.28 11.58 -0.60
C PHE A 120 -11.09 11.53 -1.90
N LEU A 121 -11.52 12.72 -2.31
CA LEU A 121 -12.45 13.06 -3.40
C LEU A 121 -11.79 13.05 -4.77
N PHE A 122 -12.51 12.52 -5.76
CA PHE A 122 -12.23 12.76 -7.16
C PHE A 122 -12.95 14.02 -7.66
N VAL A 123 -12.20 14.99 -8.18
CA VAL A 123 -12.73 16.07 -9.03
C VAL A 123 -12.40 15.73 -10.48
N VAL A 124 -13.42 15.74 -11.35
CA VAL A 124 -13.30 15.73 -12.82
C VAL A 124 -14.24 16.79 -13.38
N PHE A 125 -13.73 17.70 -14.23
CA PHE A 125 -14.55 18.37 -15.27
C PHE A 125 -14.39 17.53 -16.54
N ASN A 126 -15.40 17.20 -17.35
CA ASN A 126 -16.62 17.92 -17.70
C ASN A 126 -17.73 16.92 -18.08
N LEU A 127 -18.30 16.22 -17.10
CA LEU A 127 -19.47 15.35 -17.27
C LEU A 127 -20.17 15.25 -15.90
N GLU A 128 -21.50 15.30 -15.87
CA GLU A 128 -22.26 14.95 -14.67
C GLU A 128 -21.86 13.54 -14.21
N VAL A 129 -21.31 13.42 -13.01
CA VAL A 129 -20.91 12.13 -12.43
C VAL A 129 -21.59 11.97 -11.08
N LYS A 130 -22.44 10.94 -10.97
CA LYS A 130 -22.87 10.34 -9.71
C LYS A 130 -21.69 9.63 -9.06
N ILE A 131 -21.62 9.68 -7.73
CA ILE A 131 -20.51 9.12 -6.93
C ILE A 131 -20.72 7.61 -6.80
N ASP A 132 -19.93 6.79 -7.52
CA ASP A 132 -19.92 5.33 -7.44
C ASP A 132 -18.48 4.77 -7.39
N ASP A 133 -18.33 3.46 -7.10
CA ASP A 133 -17.11 2.68 -6.77
C ASP A 133 -15.97 2.59 -7.83
N GLU A 134 -15.67 3.67 -8.56
CA GLU A 134 -14.76 3.67 -9.70
C GLU A 134 -13.37 4.31 -9.42
N PHE A 135 -12.32 3.72 -10.01
CA PHE A 135 -10.92 4.17 -10.10
C PHE A 135 -10.64 4.86 -11.43
N LEU A 136 -9.69 5.77 -11.50
CA LEU A 136 -9.20 6.30 -12.78
C LEU A 136 -7.96 5.51 -13.26
N VAL A 137 -8.02 4.88 -14.45
CA VAL A 137 -6.87 4.23 -15.10
C VAL A 137 -6.34 5.12 -16.22
N ILE A 138 -5.08 5.53 -16.11
CA ILE A 138 -4.42 6.47 -17.01
C ILE A 138 -3.68 5.76 -18.14
N SER A 139 -4.27 4.71 -18.72
CA SER A 139 -3.91 4.30 -20.09
C SER A 139 -4.79 5.02 -21.11
N ASP A 140 -6.05 5.29 -20.76
CA ASP A 140 -7.06 5.83 -21.69
C ASP A 140 -7.98 6.89 -21.05
N GLY A 141 -7.66 7.36 -19.84
CA GLY A 141 -8.49 8.31 -19.08
C GLY A 141 -9.84 7.74 -18.65
N LYS A 142 -9.99 6.41 -18.68
CA LYS A 142 -11.23 5.70 -18.34
C LYS A 142 -11.32 5.51 -16.83
N LYS A 143 -12.51 5.76 -16.27
CA LYS A 143 -12.86 5.30 -14.93
C LYS A 143 -13.32 3.83 -14.98
N VAL A 144 -12.83 3.02 -14.06
CA VAL A 144 -13.05 1.58 -14.00
C VAL A 144 -13.30 1.15 -12.56
N ASN A 145 -14.21 0.23 -12.29
CA ASN A 145 -14.39 -0.30 -10.92
C ASN A 145 -13.28 -1.31 -10.53
N VAL A 146 -13.35 -1.87 -9.32
CA VAL A 146 -12.36 -2.86 -8.81
C VAL A 146 -12.23 -4.06 -9.76
N GLN A 147 -13.36 -4.61 -10.21
CA GLN A 147 -13.37 -5.79 -11.07
C GLN A 147 -12.74 -5.48 -12.42
N GLU A 148 -13.12 -4.36 -13.04
CA GLU A 148 -12.52 -3.92 -14.30
C GLU A 148 -11.02 -3.63 -14.16
N LEU A 149 -10.56 -3.06 -13.04
CA LEU A 149 -9.14 -2.88 -12.76
C LEU A 149 -8.42 -4.22 -12.67
N GLN A 150 -8.98 -5.20 -11.95
CA GLN A 150 -8.40 -6.56 -11.86
C GLN A 150 -8.31 -7.22 -13.23
N ASP A 151 -9.35 -7.11 -14.07
CA ASP A 151 -9.36 -7.66 -15.42
C ASP A 151 -8.29 -7.00 -16.31
N ILE A 152 -8.13 -5.68 -16.19
CA ILE A 152 -7.04 -4.94 -16.87
C ILE A 152 -5.68 -5.44 -16.40
N LEU A 153 -5.47 -5.59 -15.07
CA LEU A 153 -4.19 -6.06 -14.54
C LEU A 153 -3.87 -7.48 -15.03
N VAL A 154 -4.83 -8.40 -15.02
CA VAL A 154 -4.66 -9.76 -15.56
C VAL A 154 -4.28 -9.71 -17.04
N THR A 155 -5.02 -8.93 -17.85
CA THR A 155 -4.72 -8.75 -19.28
C THR A 155 -3.31 -8.18 -19.48
N LYS A 156 -2.89 -7.19 -18.69
CA LYS A 156 -1.54 -6.61 -18.77
C LYS A 156 -0.45 -7.58 -18.33
N ILE A 157 -0.72 -8.46 -17.37
CA ILE A 157 0.19 -9.56 -17.01
C ILE A 157 0.36 -10.53 -18.18
N GLU A 158 -0.73 -10.87 -18.87
CA GLU A 158 -0.69 -11.66 -20.10
C GLU A 158 0.09 -10.96 -21.22
N GLU A 159 0.09 -9.63 -21.27
CA GLU A 159 0.94 -8.82 -22.16
C GLU A 159 2.41 -8.72 -21.68
N GLY A 160 2.71 -9.15 -20.46
CA GLY A 160 4.05 -9.22 -19.88
C GLY A 160 4.42 -8.04 -18.98
N PHE A 161 3.44 -7.22 -18.60
CA PHE A 161 3.61 -6.28 -17.51
C PHE A 161 3.67 -7.01 -16.16
N THR A 162 4.31 -6.36 -15.20
CA THR A 162 4.36 -6.76 -13.80
C THR A 162 3.97 -5.60 -12.92
N PHE A 163 3.32 -5.93 -11.82
CA PHE A 163 2.77 -4.98 -10.87
C PHE A 163 3.21 -5.41 -9.47
N PRO A 164 3.97 -4.59 -8.73
CA PRO A 164 4.30 -4.89 -7.35
C PRO A 164 3.02 -4.99 -6.53
N ILE A 165 2.95 -6.05 -5.73
CA ILE A 165 1.77 -6.40 -4.93
C ILE A 165 2.08 -6.02 -3.48
N ASN A 166 1.43 -4.98 -2.95
CA ASN A 166 1.53 -4.61 -1.53
C ASN A 166 0.71 -5.60 -0.73
N PRO A 167 1.25 -6.36 0.24
CA PRO A 167 0.45 -7.25 1.07
C PRO A 167 -0.57 -6.50 1.94
N LYS A 168 -0.38 -5.21 2.27
CA LYS A 168 -1.19 -4.41 3.22
C LYS A 168 -2.24 -3.47 2.62
N GLY A 169 -2.33 -3.32 1.31
CA GLY A 169 -3.19 -2.32 0.63
C GLY A 169 -4.71 -2.53 0.77
N PHE A 170 -5.17 -3.06 1.90
CA PHE A 170 -6.39 -3.84 2.03
C PHE A 170 -7.14 -3.54 3.32
N ALA A 171 -8.10 -2.61 3.23
CA ALA A 171 -9.38 -2.64 3.92
C ALA A 171 -10.18 -1.32 3.78
N THR A 172 -11.41 -1.33 4.33
CA THR A 172 -12.60 -0.46 4.16
C THR A 172 -12.52 0.93 4.88
N ILE A 173 -13.26 2.04 4.57
CA ILE A 173 -14.74 2.38 4.47
C ILE A 173 -15.04 3.69 3.59
N ASN A 174 -16.33 4.13 3.42
CA ASN A 174 -17.11 5.22 2.63
C ASN A 174 -17.36 6.75 3.07
N SER A 175 -17.18 7.75 2.15
CA SER A 175 -17.41 9.24 2.26
C SER A 175 -16.22 10.26 2.35
N ILE A 176 -16.36 11.42 1.68
CA ILE A 176 -15.26 12.22 1.09
C ILE A 176 -15.45 13.77 1.18
N PHE A 177 -14.35 14.57 1.18
CA PHE A 177 -14.26 16.03 0.83
C PHE A 177 -13.00 16.44 -0.02
N ILE A 178 -13.02 17.64 -0.66
CA ILE A 178 -12.30 18.15 -1.87
C ILE A 178 -10.83 18.65 -1.71
N LEU A 179 -9.92 18.39 -2.70
CA LEU A 179 -8.88 19.31 -3.25
C LEU A 179 -8.11 18.77 -4.50
N THR A 180 -7.34 19.62 -5.21
CA THR A 180 -7.19 19.68 -6.69
C THR A 180 -5.78 19.40 -7.29
N ARG A 181 -5.71 18.85 -8.53
CA ARG A 181 -4.84 19.17 -9.73
C ARG A 181 -3.84 18.13 -10.28
N ILE A 182 -3.70 18.06 -11.63
CA ILE A 182 -2.60 17.65 -12.57
C ILE A 182 -2.10 16.18 -12.58
N VAL A 183 -2.18 15.53 -13.76
CA VAL A 183 -1.60 14.22 -14.08
C VAL A 183 -0.28 14.42 -14.84
N ILE A 184 0.80 13.82 -14.36
CA ILE A 184 2.09 13.76 -15.07
C ILE A 184 2.28 12.35 -15.63
N CYS A 185 1.88 12.13 -16.88
CA CYS A 185 2.22 10.91 -17.61
C CYS A 185 3.59 11.10 -18.26
N PHE A 186 4.61 10.42 -17.74
CA PHE A 186 5.85 10.21 -18.47
C PHE A 186 5.67 8.98 -19.37
N PHE A 187 5.34 9.19 -20.65
CA PHE A 187 5.56 8.20 -21.71
C PHE A 187 7.06 8.10 -21.98
N ILE A 188 7.82 7.59 -21.03
CA ILE A 188 9.20 7.19 -21.28
C ILE A 188 9.11 5.76 -21.82
N ILE A 189 8.82 5.66 -23.13
CA ILE A 189 9.14 4.52 -24.01
C ILE A 189 8.55 3.18 -23.57
N ASP A 190 7.44 2.67 -24.14
CA ASP A 190 6.93 1.26 -24.17
C ASP A 190 7.14 0.28 -22.98
N ILE A 191 7.65 0.72 -21.84
CA ILE A 191 8.33 -0.06 -20.80
C ILE A 191 7.63 0.14 -19.46
N VAL A 192 7.02 1.31 -19.22
CA VAL A 192 6.40 1.66 -17.94
C VAL A 192 4.95 2.09 -18.15
N LEU A 193 4.04 1.38 -17.49
CA LEU A 193 2.64 1.78 -17.36
C LEU A 193 2.47 2.41 -15.97
N PHE A 194 2.24 3.73 -15.95
CA PHE A 194 1.90 4.43 -14.71
C PHE A 194 0.40 4.33 -14.45
N ILE A 195 0.04 3.69 -13.34
CA ILE A 195 -1.34 3.70 -12.84
C ILE A 195 -1.34 4.63 -11.62
N THR A 196 -1.56 5.92 -11.89
CA THR A 196 -1.77 6.91 -10.82
C THR A 196 -3.25 6.85 -10.43
N ILE A 197 -3.54 6.23 -9.29
CA ILE A 197 -4.88 6.21 -8.70
C ILE A 197 -4.87 7.16 -7.52
N PHE A 198 -5.79 8.10 -7.51
CA PHE A 198 -5.97 9.07 -6.42
C PHE A 198 -6.65 8.48 -5.16
N SER A 199 -6.56 7.17 -4.93
CA SER A 199 -7.10 6.53 -3.73
C SER A 199 -6.60 5.09 -3.60
N LEU A 200 -6.13 4.75 -2.39
CA LEU A 200 -5.91 3.37 -1.95
C LEU A 200 -7.26 2.68 -1.76
N LYS A 201 -7.76 2.03 -2.82
CA LYS A 201 -8.79 1.02 -2.69
C LYS A 201 -8.32 -0.27 -3.35
N ARG A 202 -7.96 -1.23 -2.49
CA ARG A 202 -8.32 -2.66 -2.57
C ARG A 202 -8.10 -3.39 -3.91
N VAL A 203 -6.95 -4.06 -4.07
CA VAL A 203 -6.72 -4.94 -5.26
C VAL A 203 -6.44 -6.42 -4.93
N LEU A 204 -5.94 -6.72 -3.73
CA LEU A 204 -5.49 -8.04 -3.20
C LEU A 204 -6.23 -8.51 -1.91
N CYS A 205 -7.38 -7.93 -1.55
CA CYS A 205 -8.28 -8.46 -0.50
C CYS A 205 -9.77 -8.21 -0.76
N ASP A 206 -10.11 -7.51 -1.84
CA ASP A 206 -11.46 -7.57 -2.40
C ASP A 206 -11.66 -8.94 -3.05
N PRO A 207 -12.89 -9.39 -3.32
CA PRO A 207 -13.10 -10.53 -4.20
C PRO A 207 -12.30 -10.40 -5.52
N GLY A 208 -11.73 -11.49 -6.03
CA GLY A 208 -11.03 -11.53 -7.34
C GLY A 208 -9.52 -11.21 -7.32
N TRP A 209 -9.03 -10.64 -6.24
CA TRP A 209 -7.63 -10.33 -5.94
C TRP A 209 -6.64 -11.47 -6.20
N ARG A 210 -7.06 -12.66 -5.78
CA ARG A 210 -6.29 -13.88 -5.90
C ARG A 210 -6.06 -14.24 -7.37
N ASN A 211 -6.94 -13.80 -8.27
CA ASN A 211 -6.78 -14.00 -9.71
C ASN A 211 -5.58 -13.21 -10.25
N VAL A 212 -5.38 -11.95 -9.82
CA VAL A 212 -4.22 -11.14 -10.22
C VAL A 212 -2.92 -11.76 -9.71
N TYR A 213 -2.91 -12.18 -8.43
CA TYR A 213 -1.75 -12.86 -7.84
C TYR A 213 -1.44 -14.19 -8.53
N ASN A 214 -2.46 -15.02 -8.77
CA ASN A 214 -2.30 -16.28 -9.49
C ASN A 214 -1.86 -16.06 -10.94
N ALA A 215 -2.33 -15.02 -11.62
CA ALA A 215 -1.92 -14.68 -12.98
C ALA A 215 -0.43 -14.31 -13.03
N LEU A 216 0.06 -13.53 -12.06
CA LEU A 216 1.48 -13.26 -11.91
C LEU A 216 2.27 -14.56 -11.73
N LEU A 217 1.90 -15.40 -10.75
CA LEU A 217 2.60 -16.65 -10.47
C LEU A 217 2.59 -17.63 -11.66
N ALA A 218 1.47 -17.73 -12.38
CA ALA A 218 1.28 -18.62 -13.52
C ALA A 218 1.94 -18.13 -14.82
N SER A 219 2.38 -16.88 -14.87
CA SER A 219 2.98 -16.31 -16.07
C SER A 219 4.26 -17.03 -16.48
N LYS A 220 4.33 -17.46 -17.75
CA LYS A 220 5.53 -18.15 -18.31
C LYS A 220 6.58 -17.17 -18.82
N LYS A 221 6.35 -15.86 -18.72
CA LYS A 221 7.26 -14.83 -19.24
C LYS A 221 8.42 -14.60 -18.28
N GLY A 222 9.65 -14.67 -18.79
CA GLY A 222 10.86 -14.54 -17.98
C GLY A 222 10.93 -13.24 -17.18
N ASN A 223 10.62 -12.09 -17.79
CA ASN A 223 10.62 -10.81 -17.09
C ASN A 223 9.53 -10.71 -16.00
N VAL A 224 8.43 -11.47 -16.15
CA VAL A 224 7.39 -11.53 -15.14
C VAL A 224 7.89 -12.27 -13.91
N GLN A 225 8.48 -13.45 -14.14
CA GLN A 225 9.09 -14.24 -13.07
C GLN A 225 10.27 -13.52 -12.41
N ASP A 226 11.10 -12.80 -13.17
CA ASP A 226 12.19 -11.98 -12.61
C ASP A 226 11.66 -10.92 -11.63
N SER A 227 10.55 -10.25 -11.98
CA SER A 227 9.93 -9.24 -11.10
C SER A 227 9.37 -9.87 -9.83
N ILE A 228 8.63 -10.97 -9.95
CA ILE A 228 8.04 -11.68 -8.81
C ILE A 228 9.15 -12.26 -7.92
N ASN A 229 10.23 -12.79 -8.50
CA ASN A 229 11.38 -13.26 -7.75
C ASN A 229 12.14 -12.12 -7.07
N CYS A 230 12.06 -10.89 -7.57
CA CYS A 230 12.62 -9.72 -6.88
C CYS A 230 11.82 -9.38 -5.62
N TRP A 231 10.48 -9.30 -5.75
CA TRP A 231 9.58 -8.87 -4.66
C TRP A 231 9.28 -9.97 -3.64
N LEU A 232 9.04 -11.19 -4.14
CA LEU A 232 8.66 -12.39 -3.40
C LEU A 232 9.73 -13.45 -3.60
N GLN A 233 10.92 -13.19 -3.04
CA GLN A 233 12.11 -14.00 -3.24
C GLN A 233 11.89 -15.47 -2.88
N PRO A 234 12.26 -16.43 -3.75
CA PRO A 234 12.26 -17.84 -3.41
C PRO A 234 13.07 -18.11 -2.13
N GLY A 235 12.60 -19.04 -1.29
CA GLY A 235 13.26 -19.40 -0.04
C GLY A 235 12.96 -18.48 1.16
N THR A 236 12.30 -17.33 0.96
CA THR A 236 11.89 -16.44 2.07
C THR A 236 10.60 -16.87 2.76
N ARG A 237 9.90 -17.87 2.20
CA ARG A 237 8.56 -18.33 2.57
C ARG A 237 7.42 -17.32 2.36
N LEU A 238 7.69 -16.15 1.77
CA LEU A 238 6.68 -15.11 1.58
C LEU A 238 5.47 -15.59 0.77
N ARG A 239 5.68 -16.38 -0.28
CA ARG A 239 4.59 -16.87 -1.13
C ARG A 239 3.71 -17.86 -0.39
N GLU A 240 4.34 -18.76 0.34
CA GLU A 240 3.72 -19.77 1.19
C GLU A 240 2.92 -19.13 2.33
N ASP A 241 3.47 -18.07 2.94
CA ASP A 241 2.80 -17.33 4.00
C ASP A 241 1.58 -16.55 3.46
N ILE A 242 1.69 -15.96 2.25
CA ILE A 242 0.55 -15.34 1.53
C ILE A 242 -0.52 -16.40 1.20
N ASP A 243 -0.11 -17.56 0.70
CA ASP A 243 -1.01 -18.66 0.35
C ASP A 243 -1.74 -19.21 1.58
N ALA A 244 -1.02 -19.43 2.68
CA ALA A 244 -1.58 -19.87 3.94
C ALA A 244 -2.55 -18.83 4.52
N MET A 245 -2.20 -17.53 4.48
CA MET A 245 -3.08 -16.45 4.90
C MET A 245 -4.37 -16.43 4.06
N SER A 246 -4.24 -16.50 2.74
CA SER A 246 -5.38 -16.52 1.82
C SER A 246 -6.27 -17.76 2.03
N ALA A 247 -5.69 -18.91 2.37
CA ALA A 247 -6.47 -20.13 2.66
C ALA A 247 -7.21 -20.04 4.01
N ARG A 248 -6.59 -19.42 5.03
CA ARG A 248 -7.22 -19.16 6.33
C ARG A 248 -8.34 -18.12 6.24
N HIS A 249 -8.21 -17.15 5.34
CA HIS A 249 -9.18 -16.07 5.14
C HIS A 249 -9.60 -15.96 3.67
N PRO A 250 -10.36 -16.94 3.14
CA PRO A 250 -10.68 -17.05 1.71
C PRO A 250 -11.55 -15.89 1.19
N LEU A 251 -12.32 -15.26 2.07
CA LEU A 251 -13.16 -14.10 1.76
C LEU A 251 -12.44 -12.78 2.07
N GLY A 252 -11.16 -12.83 2.44
CA GLY A 252 -10.34 -11.67 2.76
C GLY A 252 -10.97 -10.81 3.86
N PHE A 253 -11.09 -9.51 3.56
CA PHE A 253 -11.83 -8.58 4.41
C PHE A 253 -13.27 -8.52 3.94
N GLU A 254 -14.16 -9.29 4.56
CA GLU A 254 -15.58 -9.05 4.38
C GLU A 254 -15.90 -7.62 4.85
N ALA A 255 -16.48 -6.83 3.95
CA ALA A 255 -17.10 -5.58 4.31
C ALA A 255 -18.27 -5.93 5.23
N THR A 256 -18.17 -5.58 6.51
CA THR A 256 -19.38 -5.48 7.32
C THR A 256 -20.19 -4.37 6.68
N ASN A 257 -21.40 -4.66 6.19
CA ASN A 257 -22.34 -3.67 5.63
C ASN A 257 -22.75 -2.58 6.64
N GLU A 258 -22.13 -2.55 7.82
CA GLU A 258 -22.33 -1.54 8.83
C GLU A 258 -21.46 -0.33 8.45
N THR A 259 -22.13 0.75 8.06
CA THR A 259 -21.62 2.11 8.21
C THR A 259 -21.23 2.31 9.68
N THR A 260 -20.05 1.85 10.04
CA THR A 260 -19.42 2.22 11.30
C THR A 260 -19.06 3.68 11.12
N VAL A 261 -20.00 4.53 11.54
CA VAL A 261 -19.74 5.92 11.87
C VAL A 261 -18.80 5.88 13.09
N GLY A 262 -17.53 5.57 12.84
CA GLY A 262 -16.47 5.83 13.79
C GLY A 262 -16.50 7.33 14.05
N LYS A 263 -16.80 7.71 15.29
CA LYS A 263 -16.91 9.12 15.70
C LYS A 263 -15.58 9.85 15.68
N GLU A 264 -14.47 9.10 15.67
CA GLU A 264 -13.12 9.63 15.65
C GLU A 264 -12.58 9.61 14.22
N SER A 265 -12.09 10.76 13.78
CA SER A 265 -11.43 10.89 12.47
C SER A 265 -10.10 10.17 12.48
N MET A 266 -9.67 9.61 11.34
CA MET A 266 -8.34 9.00 11.21
C MET A 266 -7.21 9.95 11.64
N ALA A 267 -7.39 11.25 11.44
CA ALA A 267 -6.45 12.27 11.89
C ALA A 267 -6.27 12.24 13.42
N GLU A 268 -7.35 12.05 14.18
CA GLU A 268 -7.29 11.89 15.63
C GLU A 268 -6.61 10.58 16.02
N ILE A 269 -6.89 9.47 15.32
CA ILE A 269 -6.25 8.17 15.62
C ILE A 269 -4.74 8.20 15.33
N LEU A 270 -4.34 8.87 14.23
CA LEU A 270 -2.94 9.07 13.88
C LEU A 270 -2.25 10.02 14.87
N ASP A 271 -2.89 11.11 15.27
CA ASP A 271 -2.35 12.02 16.29
C ASP A 271 -2.18 11.29 17.63
N ASP A 272 -3.15 10.47 18.01
CA ASP A 272 -3.07 9.61 19.19
C ASP A 272 -1.93 8.60 19.10
N PHE A 273 -1.74 7.99 17.92
CA PHE A 273 -0.63 7.07 17.70
C PHE A 273 0.73 7.80 17.71
N GLU A 274 0.83 8.97 17.10
CA GLU A 274 2.03 9.80 17.19
C GLU A 274 2.33 10.24 18.62
N ARG A 275 1.31 10.69 19.34
CA ARG A 275 1.40 11.08 20.75
C ARG A 275 1.86 9.89 21.58
N TYR A 276 1.30 8.71 21.33
CA TYR A 276 1.72 7.47 21.94
C TYR A 276 3.21 7.19 21.67
N LEU A 277 3.67 7.29 20.42
CA LEU A 277 5.09 7.11 20.07
C LEU A 277 6.00 8.15 20.72
N LYS A 278 5.59 9.43 20.76
CA LYS A 278 6.32 10.51 21.43
C LYS A 278 6.50 10.19 22.92
N ILE A 279 5.43 9.72 23.57
CA ILE A 279 5.45 9.27 24.97
C ILE A 279 6.38 8.07 25.16
N GLN A 280 6.31 7.05 24.31
CA GLN A 280 7.20 5.88 24.39
C GLN A 280 8.68 6.27 24.22
N ARG A 281 9.01 7.15 23.27
CA ARG A 281 10.37 7.68 23.09
C ARG A 281 10.85 8.45 24.33
N ALA A 282 9.97 9.26 24.93
CA ALA A 282 10.29 9.98 26.17
C ALA A 282 10.53 9.02 27.34
N TRP A 283 9.69 7.99 27.51
CA TRP A 283 9.89 6.95 28.52
C TRP A 283 11.19 6.17 28.32
N MET A 284 11.55 5.84 27.08
CA MET A 284 12.82 5.17 26.78
C MET A 284 14.02 6.04 27.15
N LYS A 285 13.99 7.34 26.84
CA LYS A 285 15.03 8.29 27.28
C LYS A 285 15.09 8.41 28.80
N LEU A 286 13.94 8.49 29.49
CA LEU A 286 13.89 8.53 30.95
C LEU A 286 14.47 7.25 31.56
N ARG A 287 14.11 6.07 31.04
CA ARG A 287 14.69 4.80 31.51
C ARG A 287 16.21 4.77 31.34
N LEU A 288 16.73 5.25 30.22
CA LEU A 288 18.18 5.36 30.00
C LEU A 288 18.85 6.32 30.98
N CYS A 289 18.18 7.41 31.39
CA CYS A 289 18.71 8.35 32.38
C CYS A 289 18.65 7.82 33.82
N TYR A 290 17.60 7.08 34.19
CA TYR A 290 17.37 6.62 35.56
C TYR A 290 18.00 5.26 35.87
N PHE A 291 18.13 4.38 34.87
CA PHE A 291 18.63 3.02 35.01
C PHE A 291 19.84 2.81 34.09
N GLY A 292 20.76 3.78 34.05
CA GLY A 292 21.92 3.79 33.14
C GLY A 292 22.51 2.40 32.93
N PHE A 293 22.87 2.08 31.67
CA PHE A 293 23.31 0.75 31.22
C PHE A 293 24.10 -0.03 32.28
N ASP A 294 23.43 -0.87 33.05
CA ASP A 294 24.07 -2.00 33.70
C ASP A 294 24.21 -3.08 32.61
N SER A 295 25.35 -3.04 31.94
CA SER A 295 25.84 -4.08 31.04
C SER A 295 26.11 -5.39 31.78
#